data_AF-A0A0B1NYZ0-F1
#
_entry.id   AF-A0A0B1NYZ0-F1
#
_cell.length_a   1.000
_cell.length_b   1.000
_cell.length_c   1.000
_cell.angle_alpha   90.00
_cell.angle_beta   90.00
_cell.angle_gamma   90.00
#
_symmetry.space_group_name_H-M   'P 1'
#
loop_
_entity.id
_entity.type
_entity.pdbx_description
1 polymer ?
#
loop_
_entity_poly.entity_id
_entity_poly.type
_entity_poly.pdbx_seq_one_letter_code
_entity_poly.pdbx_strand_id
1 'polypeptide(L)'
;MKNNTANQTASSGPDERLFLRFDKNHEWRLLASSGVRELLCEHLNCIPSDITHTTRTPIGFALTVKEKKTSQKLLNDSDAISTQGAKLEPASDIITYRIATVPVALRTSIGSVTGDDTNLASDIVRVTNVAPKMVRVHGKTRAGAPHRSWLAHYPREQAPQPGFRLFDESGVAVLYKPRKSIK
;
A
#
# COMPACT_ATOMS: atom_id res chain seq x y z
N MET A 1 -2.07 -36.30 -19.17
CA MET A 1 -2.57 -35.09 -18.47
C MET A 1 -1.70 -34.83 -17.26
N LYS A 2 -0.92 -33.75 -17.26
CA LYS A 2 -0.18 -33.26 -16.08
C LYS A 2 -0.47 -31.77 -15.98
N ASN A 3 -1.20 -31.40 -14.93
CA ASN A 3 -1.64 -30.03 -14.67
C ASN A 3 -0.44 -29.25 -14.10
N ASN A 4 0.03 -28.25 -14.84
CA ASN A 4 1.10 -27.37 -14.42
C ASN A 4 0.48 -26.19 -13.68
N THR A 5 0.40 -26.30 -12.36
CA THR A 5 0.01 -25.19 -11.47
C THR A 5 1.14 -24.16 -11.54
N ALA A 6 0.93 -23.09 -12.31
CA ALA A 6 1.85 -21.97 -12.37
C ALA A 6 1.94 -21.34 -10.97
N ASN A 7 3.06 -21.61 -10.30
CA ASN A 7 3.52 -20.84 -9.16
C ASN A 7 3.50 -19.36 -9.54
N GLN A 8 2.59 -18.59 -8.94
CA GLN A 8 2.65 -17.14 -8.99
C GLN A 8 3.92 -16.71 -8.26
N THR A 9 4.99 -16.59 -9.03
CA THR A 9 6.17 -15.82 -8.68
C THR A 9 5.69 -14.44 -8.25
N ALA A 10 6.12 -14.02 -7.05
CA ALA A 10 5.86 -12.67 -6.58
C ALA A 10 6.57 -11.70 -7.54
N SER A 11 5.82 -11.19 -8.52
CA SER A 11 6.27 -10.13 -9.40
C SER A 11 6.72 -8.96 -8.51
N SER A 12 7.98 -8.54 -8.68
CA SER A 12 8.53 -7.36 -8.01
C SER A 12 8.00 -6.04 -8.60
N GLY A 13 7.08 -6.12 -9.56
CA GLY A 13 6.41 -4.98 -10.18
C GLY A 13 5.32 -4.36 -9.30
N PRO A 14 4.79 -3.19 -9.69
CA PRO A 14 3.61 -2.60 -9.07
C PRO A 14 2.42 -3.56 -9.19
N ASP A 15 1.52 -3.51 -8.22
CA ASP A 15 0.28 -4.29 -8.27
C ASP A 15 -0.64 -3.70 -9.35
N GLU A 16 -0.93 -4.48 -10.39
CA GLU A 16 -1.72 -4.02 -11.55
C GLU A 16 -3.23 -4.19 -11.35
N ARG A 17 -3.65 -4.71 -10.20
CA ARG A 17 -5.07 -4.91 -9.88
C ARG A 17 -5.79 -3.59 -9.67
N LEU A 18 -7.06 -3.58 -10.05
CA LEU A 18 -7.99 -2.50 -9.70
C LEU A 18 -8.71 -2.84 -8.40
N PHE A 19 -9.01 -1.82 -7.61
CA PHE A 19 -9.73 -1.94 -6.35
C PHE A 19 -11.07 -1.25 -6.48
N LEU A 20 -12.12 -2.04 -6.39
CA LEU A 20 -13.49 -1.57 -6.25
C LEU A 20 -13.79 -1.41 -4.76
N ARG A 21 -14.04 -0.19 -4.31
CA ARG A 21 -14.29 0.17 -2.92
C ARG A 21 -15.72 0.65 -2.72
N PHE A 22 -16.24 0.35 -1.54
CA PHE A 22 -17.57 0.79 -1.12
C PHE A 22 -17.55 1.29 0.31
N ASP A 23 -18.59 2.04 0.69
CA ASP A 23 -18.88 2.35 2.08
C ASP A 23 -19.36 1.13 2.87
N LYS A 24 -19.28 1.21 4.21
CA LYS A 24 -19.46 0.05 5.12
C LYS A 24 -20.76 -0.72 4.87
N ASN A 25 -21.84 -0.02 4.54
CA ASN A 25 -23.20 -0.56 4.44
C ASN A 25 -23.67 -0.72 2.99
N HIS A 26 -22.77 -0.62 2.02
CA HIS A 26 -23.13 -0.69 0.61
C HIS A 26 -23.57 -2.10 0.21
N GLU A 27 -24.69 -2.22 -0.50
CA GLU A 27 -25.34 -3.50 -0.85
C GLU A 27 -24.41 -4.42 -1.66
N TRP A 28 -23.61 -3.83 -2.56
CA TRP A 28 -22.67 -4.59 -3.39
C TRP A 28 -21.58 -5.34 -2.62
N ARG A 29 -21.34 -5.02 -1.34
CA ARG A 29 -20.43 -5.81 -0.50
C ARG A 29 -20.90 -7.26 -0.34
N LEU A 30 -22.21 -7.48 -0.40
CA LEU A 30 -22.83 -8.79 -0.24
C LEU A 30 -22.79 -9.62 -1.53
N LEU A 31 -22.59 -8.99 -2.69
CA LEU A 31 -22.55 -9.66 -3.98
C LEU A 31 -21.44 -10.72 -4.04
N ALA A 32 -21.73 -11.82 -4.73
CA ALA A 32 -20.72 -12.80 -5.09
C ALA A 32 -19.76 -12.24 -6.16
N SER A 33 -18.57 -12.84 -6.31
CA SER A 33 -17.60 -12.43 -7.33
C SER A 33 -18.16 -12.47 -8.76
N SER A 34 -19.12 -13.35 -9.05
CA SER A 34 -19.84 -13.35 -10.34
C SER A 34 -20.73 -12.13 -10.50
N GLY A 35 -21.58 -11.84 -9.52
CA GLY A 35 -22.49 -10.68 -9.55
C GLY A 35 -21.74 -9.35 -9.64
N VAL A 36 -20.58 -9.22 -8.98
CA VAL A 36 -19.72 -8.02 -9.14
C VAL A 36 -19.22 -7.87 -10.58
N ARG A 37 -18.84 -8.97 -11.23
CA ARG A 37 -18.38 -8.91 -12.64
C ARG A 37 -19.51 -8.52 -13.57
N GLU A 38 -20.70 -9.11 -13.41
CA GLU A 38 -21.90 -8.78 -14.19
C GLU A 38 -22.25 -7.30 -14.05
N LEU A 39 -22.32 -6.83 -12.81
CA LEU A 39 -22.64 -5.43 -12.50
C LEU A 39 -21.63 -4.45 -13.12
N LEU A 40 -20.33 -4.76 -13.05
CA LEU A 40 -19.31 -3.92 -13.67
C LEU A 40 -19.43 -3.91 -15.21
N CYS A 41 -19.83 -5.03 -15.83
CA CYS A 41 -20.06 -5.09 -17.27
C CYS A 41 -21.26 -4.23 -17.68
N GLU A 42 -22.33 -4.23 -16.88
CA GLU A 42 -23.52 -3.40 -17.07
C GLU A 42 -23.21 -1.90 -16.99
N HIS A 43 -22.41 -1.49 -16.01
CA HIS A 43 -22.14 -0.07 -15.76
C HIS A 43 -20.93 0.51 -16.50
N LEU A 44 -19.90 -0.30 -16.77
CA LEU A 44 -18.62 0.18 -17.34
C LEU A 44 -18.39 -0.27 -18.78
N ASN A 45 -19.41 -0.82 -19.44
CA ASN A 45 -19.37 -1.27 -20.84
C ASN A 45 -18.11 -2.11 -21.12
N CYS A 46 -17.89 -3.12 -20.26
CA CYS A 46 -16.80 -4.08 -20.36
C CYS A 46 -17.33 -5.50 -20.60
N ILE A 47 -16.47 -6.37 -21.12
CA ILE A 47 -16.83 -7.75 -21.43
C ILE A 47 -16.50 -8.61 -20.21
N PRO A 48 -17.31 -9.62 -19.83
CA PRO A 48 -17.01 -10.47 -18.68
C PRO A 48 -15.63 -11.14 -18.72
N SER A 49 -15.07 -11.37 -19.91
CA SER A 49 -13.72 -11.92 -20.12
C SER A 49 -12.58 -10.95 -19.83
N ASP A 50 -12.87 -9.64 -19.73
CA ASP A 50 -11.88 -8.62 -19.42
C ASP A 50 -11.41 -8.72 -17.96
N ILE A 51 -12.30 -9.15 -17.06
CA ILE A 51 -12.00 -9.36 -15.64
C ILE A 51 -11.71 -10.84 -15.39
N THR A 52 -10.43 -11.17 -15.29
CA THR A 52 -9.96 -12.55 -15.15
C THR A 52 -10.14 -13.09 -13.74
N HIS A 53 -9.99 -12.21 -12.73
CA HIS A 53 -10.08 -12.62 -11.33
C HIS A 53 -10.70 -11.54 -10.46
N THR A 54 -11.57 -11.96 -9.54
CA THR A 54 -12.25 -11.08 -8.58
C THR A 54 -12.13 -11.67 -7.18
N THR A 55 -11.37 -10.99 -6.32
CA THR A 55 -11.14 -11.41 -4.94
C THR A 55 -11.83 -10.43 -3.99
N ARG A 56 -12.57 -10.95 -3.02
CA ARG A 56 -13.18 -10.14 -1.96
C ARG A 56 -12.10 -9.56 -1.04
N THR A 57 -12.26 -8.31 -0.65
CA THR A 57 -11.42 -7.57 0.31
C THR A 57 -12.29 -7.01 1.44
N PRO A 58 -11.72 -6.56 2.57
CA PRO A 58 -12.51 -5.99 3.67
C PRO A 58 -13.33 -4.74 3.31
N ILE A 59 -12.96 -4.02 2.24
CA ILE A 59 -13.56 -2.74 1.84
C ILE A 59 -14.28 -2.85 0.47
N GLY A 60 -14.24 -4.02 -0.19
CA GLY A 60 -14.83 -4.24 -1.51
C GLY A 60 -14.17 -5.39 -2.26
N PHE A 61 -13.71 -5.19 -3.48
CA PHE A 61 -13.12 -6.24 -4.32
C PHE A 61 -11.81 -5.79 -4.99
N ALA A 62 -10.90 -6.74 -5.19
CA ALA A 62 -9.72 -6.60 -6.02
C ALA A 62 -9.97 -7.33 -7.35
N LEU A 63 -9.78 -6.63 -8.46
CA LEU A 63 -10.04 -7.08 -9.81
C LEU A 63 -8.73 -7.21 -10.56
N THR A 64 -8.51 -8.36 -11.19
CA THR A 64 -7.43 -8.56 -12.15
C THR A 64 -8.03 -8.42 -13.54
N VAL A 65 -7.54 -7.44 -14.29
CA VAL A 65 -7.97 -7.18 -15.66
C VAL A 65 -6.95 -7.77 -16.61
N LYS A 66 -7.41 -8.36 -17.71
CA LYS A 66 -6.57 -9.08 -18.67
C LYS A 66 -5.52 -8.18 -19.32
N GLU A 67 -5.90 -6.95 -19.64
CA GLU A 67 -5.07 -6.01 -20.41
C GLU A 67 -5.01 -4.65 -19.73
N LYS A 68 -3.82 -4.02 -19.77
CA LYS A 68 -3.60 -2.68 -19.21
C LYS A 68 -4.46 -1.61 -19.90
N LYS A 69 -4.72 -1.75 -21.20
CA LYS A 69 -5.60 -0.84 -21.95
C LYS A 69 -7.03 -0.87 -21.42
N THR A 70 -7.56 -2.07 -21.17
CA THR A 70 -8.89 -2.25 -20.59
C THR A 70 -8.95 -1.75 -19.15
N SER A 71 -7.89 -1.99 -18.37
CA SER A 71 -7.76 -1.44 -17.01
C SER A 71 -7.86 0.09 -17.00
N GLN A 72 -7.16 0.77 -17.92
CA GLN A 72 -7.23 2.22 -18.05
C GLN A 72 -8.62 2.70 -18.52
N LYS A 73 -9.25 1.99 -19.45
CA LYS A 73 -10.62 2.31 -19.89
C LYS A 73 -11.60 2.25 -18.71
N LEU A 74 -11.56 1.18 -17.92
CA LEU A 74 -12.42 1.02 -16.75
C LEU A 74 -12.22 2.15 -15.73
N LEU A 75 -10.98 2.60 -15.53
CA LEU A 75 -10.69 3.73 -14.65
C LEU A 75 -11.25 5.05 -15.18
N ASN A 76 -11.15 5.29 -16.49
CA ASN A 76 -11.69 6.48 -17.11
C ASN A 76 -13.23 6.51 -17.06
N ASP A 77 -13.87 5.35 -17.19
CA ASP A 77 -15.33 5.20 -17.17
C ASP A 77 -15.88 5.06 -15.73
N SER A 78 -15.02 5.11 -14.70
CA SER A 78 -15.38 4.81 -13.30
C SER A 78 -16.41 5.79 -12.70
N ASP A 79 -16.56 6.97 -13.28
CA ASP A 79 -17.58 7.94 -12.88
C ASP A 79 -19.01 7.38 -13.01
N ALA A 80 -19.23 6.41 -13.92
CA ALA A 80 -20.53 5.76 -14.07
C ALA A 80 -20.99 5.05 -12.78
N ILE A 81 -20.07 4.41 -12.05
CA ILE A 81 -20.38 3.71 -10.79
C ILE A 81 -20.20 4.59 -9.55
N SER A 82 -19.53 5.73 -9.67
CA SER A 82 -19.40 6.73 -8.60
C SER A 82 -20.77 7.23 -8.12
N THR A 83 -21.72 7.37 -9.04
CA THR A 83 -23.11 7.75 -8.72
C THR A 83 -23.84 6.74 -7.84
N GLN A 84 -23.40 5.49 -7.83
CA GLN A 84 -23.95 4.43 -7.01
C GLN A 84 -23.22 4.26 -5.67
N GLY A 85 -22.25 5.12 -5.35
CA GLY A 85 -21.48 5.04 -4.11
C GLY A 85 -20.33 4.02 -4.16
N ALA A 86 -19.93 3.61 -5.36
CA ALA A 86 -18.79 2.73 -5.59
C ALA A 86 -17.62 3.49 -6.20
N LYS A 87 -16.39 3.20 -5.76
CA LYS A 87 -15.18 3.83 -6.29
C LYS A 87 -14.25 2.78 -6.88
N LEU A 88 -13.89 2.93 -8.16
CA LEU A 88 -12.83 2.13 -8.78
C LEU A 88 -11.52 2.92 -8.76
N GLU A 89 -10.44 2.30 -8.27
CA GLU A 89 -9.12 2.94 -8.25
C GLU A 89 -8.01 1.92 -8.52
N PRO A 90 -6.84 2.35 -9.04
CA PRO A 90 -5.70 1.47 -9.16
C PRO A 90 -5.16 1.05 -7.79
N ALA A 91 -4.37 -0.01 -7.75
CA ALA A 91 -3.63 -0.36 -6.55
C ALA A 91 -2.78 0.82 -6.07
N SER A 92 -2.73 1.00 -4.75
CA SER A 92 -1.86 2.01 -4.16
C SER A 92 -0.39 1.64 -4.36
N ASP A 93 0.33 2.43 -5.15
CA ASP A 93 1.77 2.25 -5.38
C ASP A 93 2.61 2.92 -4.29
N ILE A 94 2.34 2.54 -3.05
CA ILE A 94 3.09 3.02 -1.88
C ILE A 94 4.24 2.06 -1.61
N ILE A 95 5.46 2.59 -1.63
CA ILE A 95 6.60 1.87 -1.07
C ILE A 95 6.80 2.28 0.39
N THR A 96 7.28 1.34 1.19
CA THR A 96 7.48 1.55 2.62
C THR A 96 8.91 1.26 2.97
N TYR A 97 9.59 2.19 3.62
CA TYR A 97 10.90 1.96 4.21
C TYR A 97 10.75 1.65 5.69
N ARG A 98 11.45 0.60 6.15
CA ARG A 98 11.66 0.34 7.57
C ARG A 98 12.99 0.95 7.98
N ILE A 99 12.94 1.79 9.01
CA ILE A 99 14.12 2.39 9.63
C ILE A 99 14.21 1.81 11.04
N ALA A 100 15.26 1.05 11.31
CA ALA A 100 15.45 0.38 12.60
C ALA A 100 16.27 1.25 13.56
N THR A 101 16.24 0.90 14.84
CA THR A 101 17.10 1.47 15.91
C THR A 101 17.13 3.00 15.96
N VAL A 102 16.02 3.66 15.63
CA VAL A 102 15.90 5.12 15.78
C VAL A 102 15.82 5.45 17.27
N PRO A 103 16.72 6.29 17.82
CA PRO A 103 16.68 6.69 19.22
C PRO A 103 15.33 7.35 19.58
N VAL A 104 14.80 7.03 20.75
CA VAL A 104 13.57 7.65 21.27
C VAL A 104 13.83 9.10 21.70
N ALA A 105 15.05 9.36 22.18
CA ALA A 105 15.48 10.69 22.52
C ALA A 105 16.93 10.88 22.08
N LEU A 106 17.18 11.96 21.35
CA LEU A 106 18.53 12.40 21.03
C LEU A 106 19.07 13.20 22.21
N ARG A 107 20.06 12.65 22.89
CA ARG A 107 20.74 13.34 23.98
C ARG A 107 21.93 14.10 23.41
N THR A 108 21.88 15.41 23.50
CA THR A 108 22.99 16.31 23.18
C THR A 108 23.56 16.88 24.48
N SER A 109 24.75 17.48 24.41
CA SER A 109 25.36 18.18 25.56
C SER A 109 24.51 19.36 26.07
N ILE A 110 23.56 19.85 25.27
CA ILE A 110 22.71 21.02 25.55
C ILE A 110 21.31 20.59 26.02
N GLY A 111 20.93 19.32 25.86
CA GLY A 111 19.63 18.81 26.27
C GLY A 111 19.17 17.57 25.50
N SER A 112 17.97 17.09 25.82
CA SER A 112 17.36 15.90 25.22
C SER A 112 16.18 16.29 24.33
N VAL A 113 16.17 15.87 23.06
CA VAL A 113 15.03 16.03 22.15
C VAL A 113 14.33 14.68 21.98
N THR A 114 13.06 14.59 22.36
CA THR A 114 12.26 13.37 22.18
C THR A 114 11.80 13.26 20.72
N GLY A 115 12.02 12.10 20.11
CA GLY A 115 11.52 11.78 18.79
C GLY A 115 10.04 11.43 18.84
N ASP A 116 9.19 12.31 18.31
CA ASP A 116 7.81 12.02 17.95
C ASP A 116 7.68 11.85 16.42
N ASP A 117 6.48 11.48 15.96
CA ASP A 117 6.19 11.24 14.55
C ASP A 117 6.50 12.47 13.67
N THR A 118 6.25 13.68 14.18
CA THR A 118 6.45 14.97 13.48
C THR A 118 7.94 15.31 13.35
N ASN A 119 8.71 15.11 14.41
CA ASN A 119 10.15 15.29 14.42
C ASN A 119 10.83 14.30 13.46
N LEU A 120 10.37 13.04 13.44
CA LEU A 120 10.96 12.04 12.54
C LEU A 120 10.69 12.34 11.06
N ALA A 121 9.51 12.84 10.71
CA ALA A 121 9.22 13.27 9.34
C ALA A 121 10.16 14.41 8.92
N SER A 122 10.43 15.36 9.81
CA SER A 122 11.36 16.47 9.57
C SER A 122 12.80 15.98 9.37
N ASP A 123 13.26 15.03 10.20
CA ASP A 123 14.59 14.43 10.04
C ASP A 123 14.73 13.61 8.75
N ILE A 124 13.68 12.90 8.35
CA ILE A 124 13.62 12.21 7.07
C ILE A 124 13.77 13.21 5.91
N VAL A 125 13.03 14.33 5.95
CA VAL A 125 13.14 15.39 4.93
C VAL A 125 14.55 15.98 4.92
N ARG A 126 15.14 16.26 6.09
CA ARG A 126 16.51 16.79 6.19
C ARG A 126 17.55 15.88 5.55
N VAL A 127 17.41 14.56 5.70
CA VAL A 127 18.37 13.57 5.17
C VAL A 127 18.13 13.25 3.70
N THR A 128 16.87 13.18 3.29
CA THR A 128 16.49 12.64 1.97
C THR A 128 16.01 13.70 0.97
N ASN A 129 15.74 14.93 1.43
CA ASN A 129 15.05 16.01 0.71
C ASN A 129 13.65 15.63 0.20
N VAL A 130 13.05 14.55 0.71
CA VAL A 130 11.73 14.06 0.32
C VAL A 130 10.83 13.94 1.54
N ALA A 131 9.63 14.49 1.45
CA ALA A 131 8.60 14.33 2.47
C ALA A 131 7.90 12.96 2.37
N PRO A 132 7.87 12.16 3.44
CA PRO A 132 7.05 10.95 3.48
C PRO A 132 5.56 11.31 3.51
N LYS A 133 4.73 10.48 2.88
CA LYS A 133 3.26 10.59 2.96
C LYS A 133 2.73 10.28 4.36
N MET A 134 3.37 9.35 5.05
CA MET A 134 3.02 8.95 6.41
C MET A 134 4.22 8.31 7.09
N VAL A 135 4.41 8.63 8.37
CA VAL A 135 5.40 8.02 9.24
C VAL A 135 4.65 7.40 10.42
N ARG A 136 5.04 6.20 10.84
CA ARG A 136 4.46 5.53 12.02
C ARG A 136 5.42 4.56 12.67
N VAL A 137 5.25 4.34 13.96
CA VAL A 137 6.05 3.35 14.71
C VAL A 137 5.80 1.93 14.16
N HIS A 138 6.87 1.16 14.02
CA HIS A 138 6.84 -0.23 13.61
C HIS A 138 7.05 -1.20 14.78
N GLY A 139 6.07 -2.07 15.00
CA GLY A 139 6.15 -3.12 16.01
C GLY A 139 5.92 -2.61 17.43
N LYS A 140 6.01 -3.54 18.39
CA LYS A 140 5.89 -3.21 19.81
C LYS A 140 7.26 -2.82 20.36
N THR A 141 7.33 -1.66 21.00
CA THR A 141 8.51 -1.23 21.76
C THR A 141 8.26 -1.51 23.24
N ARG A 142 9.24 -2.11 23.93
CA ARG A 142 9.18 -2.24 25.40
C ARG A 142 9.23 -0.85 26.04
N ALA A 143 8.49 -0.65 27.13
CA ALA A 143 8.61 0.57 27.91
C ALA A 143 10.07 0.75 28.36
N GLY A 144 10.61 1.96 28.18
CA GLY A 144 12.01 2.28 28.49
C GLY A 144 13.05 1.81 27.47
N ALA A 145 12.67 1.22 26.34
CA ALA A 145 13.65 0.87 25.32
C ALA A 145 14.26 2.14 24.70
N PRO A 146 15.59 2.20 24.52
CA PRO A 146 16.27 3.39 24.00
C PRO A 146 15.99 3.65 22.51
N HIS A 147 15.53 2.64 21.77
CA HIS A 147 15.33 2.73 20.32
C HIS A 147 13.97 2.17 19.87
N ARG A 148 13.47 2.67 18.74
CA ARG A 148 12.25 2.21 18.06
C ARG A 148 12.50 1.97 16.57
N SER A 149 11.69 1.09 15.98
CA SER A 149 11.63 0.97 14.53
C SER A 149 10.47 1.80 13.99
N TRP A 150 10.60 2.31 12.78
CA TRP A 150 9.61 3.15 12.12
C TRP A 150 9.35 2.67 10.70
N LEU A 151 8.14 2.93 10.20
CA LEU A 151 7.78 2.80 8.80
C LEU A 151 7.55 4.20 8.22
N ALA A 152 8.23 4.50 7.12
CA ALA A 152 8.02 5.69 6.32
C ALA A 152 7.41 5.29 4.96
N HIS A 153 6.26 5.86 4.63
CA HIS A 153 5.49 5.53 3.44
C HIS A 153 5.66 6.62 2.38
N TYR A 154 5.93 6.23 1.13
CA TYR A 154 6.12 7.13 0.01
C TYR A 154 5.32 6.67 -1.20
N PRO A 155 4.79 7.59 -2.02
CA PRO A 155 4.51 7.28 -3.43
C PRO A 155 5.79 6.76 -4.08
N ARG A 156 5.72 5.65 -4.84
CA ARG A 156 6.92 5.01 -5.43
C ARG A 156 7.81 5.99 -6.18
N GLU A 157 7.22 6.85 -7.00
CA GLU A 157 7.94 7.79 -7.87
C GLU A 157 8.69 8.89 -7.10
N GLN A 158 8.21 9.22 -5.90
CA GLN A 158 8.80 10.26 -5.06
C GLN A 158 9.76 9.70 -4.03
N ALA A 159 9.83 8.37 -3.89
CA ALA A 159 10.54 7.77 -2.78
C ALA A 159 12.05 7.96 -2.92
N PRO A 160 12.75 8.26 -1.80
CA PRO A 160 14.20 8.39 -1.83
C PRO A 160 14.87 7.06 -2.16
N GLN A 161 16.12 7.12 -2.61
CA GLN A 161 16.91 5.92 -2.84
C GLN A 161 17.06 5.13 -1.53
N PRO A 162 16.93 3.78 -1.56
CA PRO A 162 17.16 2.96 -0.39
C PRO A 162 18.60 3.12 0.11
N GLY A 163 18.84 2.90 1.40
CA GLY A 163 20.19 2.99 1.95
C GLY A 163 20.48 4.23 2.80
N PHE A 164 19.53 5.18 2.89
CA PHE A 164 19.72 6.34 3.77
C PHE A 164 19.68 5.95 5.25
N ARG A 165 20.30 6.78 6.09
CA ARG A 165 20.38 6.62 7.54
C ARG A 165 20.02 7.96 8.19
N LEU A 166 19.15 7.95 9.21
CA LEU A 166 18.68 9.18 9.85
C LEU A 166 19.68 9.76 10.86
N PHE A 167 20.26 8.86 11.66
CA PHE A 167 21.25 9.11 12.70
C PHE A 167 22.32 8.04 12.65
N ASP A 168 23.55 8.32 13.09
CA ASP A 168 24.66 7.36 13.05
C ASP A 168 24.31 6.02 13.72
N GLU A 169 23.56 6.07 14.82
CA GLU A 169 23.08 4.91 15.60
C GLU A 169 21.86 4.20 14.97
N SER A 170 21.14 4.86 14.07
CA SER A 170 19.97 4.29 13.41
C SER A 170 20.37 3.28 12.34
N GLY A 171 19.56 2.25 12.15
CA GLY A 171 19.74 1.29 11.08
C GLY A 171 19.49 1.93 9.72
N VAL A 172 20.12 1.37 8.68
CA VAL A 172 19.88 1.76 7.29
C VAL A 172 18.41 1.53 6.93
N ALA A 173 17.82 2.50 6.22
CA ALA A 173 16.46 2.40 5.69
C ALA A 173 16.40 1.33 4.60
N VAL A 174 15.59 0.30 4.84
CA VAL A 174 15.42 -0.85 3.94
C VAL A 174 13.97 -0.99 3.48
N LEU A 175 13.76 -1.50 2.28
CA LEU A 175 12.42 -1.74 1.76
C LEU A 175 11.68 -2.74 2.66
N TYR A 176 10.55 -2.30 3.21
CA TYR A 176 9.71 -3.12 4.07
C TYR A 176 8.85 -4.06 3.23
N LYS A 177 9.01 -5.36 3.46
CA LYS A 177 8.13 -6.41 2.93
C LYS A 177 7.32 -6.99 4.09
N PRO A 178 5.98 -6.89 4.06
CA PRO A 178 5.16 -7.57 5.06
C PRO A 178 5.50 -9.07 5.08
N ARG A 179 5.68 -9.63 6.28
CA ARG A 179 5.84 -11.08 6.40
C ARG A 179 4.57 -11.75 5.90
N LYS A 180 4.70 -12.67 4.95
CA LYS A 180 3.60 -13.55 4.57
C LYS A 180 3.24 -14.38 5.80
N SER A 181 1.98 -14.34 6.22
CA SER A 181 1.47 -15.30 7.19
C SER A 181 1.67 -16.70 6.61
N ILE A 182 2.37 -17.57 7.33
CA ILE A 182 2.33 -19.00 7.05
C ILE A 182 0.88 -19.40 7.33
N LYS A 183 0.17 -19.84 6.29
CA LYS A 183 -1.15 -20.45 6.42
C LYS A 183 -0.96 -21.93 6.72
#